data_AF-A0AAD6VUR6-F1
#
_entry.id   AF-A0AAD6VUR6-F1
#
_cell.length_a   1.000
_cell.length_b   1.000
_cell.length_c   1.000
_cell.angle_alpha   90.00
_cell.angle_beta   90.00
_cell.angle_gamma   90.00
#
_symmetry.space_group_name_H-M   'P 1'
#
loop_
_entity.id
_entity.type
_entity.pdbx_description
1 polymer ?
#
loop_
_entity_poly.entity_id
_entity_poly.type
_entity_poly.pdbx_seq_one_letter_code
_entity_poly.pdbx_strand_id
1 'polypeptide(L)'
;MAPPGWMTPAQHAVVPPFFPDYSKYQASKKLYKFWPLVYEAWFHAFPEEAQLGIDKATATVEELDALRRATEKRKGQLQIWFRNQRAKTARAAGHTTTLSNTTLTSALFTGKSKRSRIHKPIEAWYLIQDLI
;
A
#
# COMPACT_ATOMS: atom_id res chain seq x y z
N MET A 1 -16.05 -2.19 3.11
CA MET A 1 -15.05 -2.17 2.01
C MET A 1 -14.64 -3.59 1.73
N ALA A 2 -14.62 -4.01 0.48
CA ALA A 2 -14.14 -5.36 0.13
C ALA A 2 -12.66 -5.50 0.54
N PRO A 3 -12.27 -6.67 1.09
CA PRO A 3 -10.88 -6.91 1.45
C PRO A 3 -9.98 -6.85 0.21
N PRO A 4 -8.74 -6.35 0.34
CA PRO A 4 -7.74 -6.47 -0.73
C PRO A 4 -7.55 -7.94 -1.13
N GLY A 5 -7.30 -8.24 -2.40
CA GLY A 5 -7.13 -9.62 -2.87
C GLY A 5 -5.97 -10.41 -2.23
N TRP A 6 -5.09 -9.75 -1.47
CA TRP A 6 -4.01 -10.38 -0.70
C TRP A 6 -4.38 -10.68 0.77
N MET A 7 -5.56 -10.24 1.21
CA MET A 7 -6.00 -10.27 2.60
C MET A 7 -7.33 -11.03 2.70
N THR A 8 -7.43 -11.96 3.64
CA THR A 8 -8.70 -12.65 3.90
C THR A 8 -9.71 -11.71 4.60
N PRO A 9 -11.02 -12.00 4.56
CA PRO A 9 -12.01 -11.19 5.28
C PRO A 9 -11.73 -11.09 6.79
N ALA A 10 -11.25 -12.18 7.41
CA ALA A 10 -10.86 -12.22 8.81
C ALA A 10 -9.66 -11.32 9.10
N GLN A 11 -8.63 -11.38 8.25
CA GLN A 11 -7.47 -10.50 8.31
C GLN A 11 -7.87 -9.02 8.17
N HIS A 12 -8.84 -8.72 7.30
CA HIS A 12 -9.33 -7.36 7.10
C HIS A 12 -10.11 -6.80 8.30
N ALA A 13 -10.62 -7.63 9.20
CA ALA A 13 -11.29 -7.15 10.41
C ALA A 13 -10.30 -6.60 11.45
N VAL A 14 -9.03 -7.04 11.43
CA VAL A 14 -8.02 -6.70 12.45
C VAL A 14 -7.37 -5.34 12.19
N VAL A 15 -7.31 -4.87 10.95
CA VAL A 15 -6.58 -3.63 10.59
C VAL A 15 -7.34 -2.32 10.86
N PRO A 16 -8.66 -2.20 10.59
CA PRO A 16 -9.41 -0.96 10.77
C PRO A 16 -9.32 -0.33 12.18
N PRO A 17 -9.32 -1.10 13.30
CA PRO A 17 -9.19 -0.55 14.65
C PRO A 17 -7.92 0.27 14.88
N PHE A 18 -6.83 0.00 14.17
CA PHE A 18 -5.55 0.72 14.30
C PHE A 18 -5.52 2.05 13.52
N PHE A 19 -6.54 2.35 12.72
CA PHE A 19 -6.55 3.54 11.87
C PHE A 19 -6.57 4.89 12.63
N PRO A 20 -7.27 5.04 13.77
CA PRO A 20 -7.17 6.25 14.60
C PRO A 20 -5.74 6.50 15.09
N ASP A 21 -5.06 5.45 15.55
CA ASP A 21 -3.67 5.54 16.00
C ASP A 21 -2.73 5.86 14.85
N TYR A 22 -2.93 5.26 13.68
CA TYR A 22 -2.17 5.60 12.48
C TYR A 22 -2.23 7.11 12.19
N SER A 23 -3.43 7.69 12.24
CA SER A 23 -3.64 9.13 12.04
C SER A 23 -2.89 9.97 13.10
N LYS A 24 -2.95 9.57 14.37
CA LYS A 24 -2.28 10.24 15.50
C LYS A 24 -0.75 10.18 15.40
N TYR A 25 -0.19 9.00 15.14
CA TYR A 25 1.26 8.81 14.98
C TYR A 25 1.79 9.47 13.71
N GLN A 26 0.98 9.55 12.65
CA GLN A 26 1.35 10.25 11.44
C GLN A 26 1.37 11.77 11.63
N ALA A 27 0.34 12.35 12.27
CA ALA A 27 0.30 13.78 12.60
C ALA A 27 1.51 14.20 13.45
N SER A 28 1.93 13.33 14.38
CA SER A 28 3.12 13.54 15.22
C SER A 28 4.45 13.12 14.57
N LYS A 29 4.46 12.68 13.31
CA LYS A 29 5.64 12.17 12.57
C LYS A 29 6.37 11.02 13.30
N LYS A 30 5.67 10.25 14.12
CA LYS A 30 6.19 9.14 14.94
C LYS A 30 5.72 7.77 14.46
N LEU A 31 5.62 7.58 13.13
CA LEU A 31 5.20 6.31 12.54
C LEU A 31 6.11 5.13 12.89
N TYR A 32 7.39 5.38 13.18
CA TYR A 32 8.32 4.34 13.63
C TYR A 32 7.89 3.67 14.95
N LYS A 33 7.09 4.34 15.80
CA LYS A 33 6.52 3.76 17.02
C LYS A 33 5.21 3.01 16.75
N PHE A 34 4.50 3.38 15.70
CA PHE A 34 3.23 2.76 15.31
C PHE A 34 3.45 1.38 14.66
N TRP A 35 4.41 1.29 13.75
CA TRP A 35 4.62 0.06 12.97
C TRP A 35 4.91 -1.19 13.82
N PRO A 36 5.76 -1.14 14.86
CA PRO A 36 5.98 -2.30 15.73
C PRO A 36 4.69 -2.82 16.36
N LEU A 37 3.82 -1.92 16.86
CA LEU A 37 2.55 -2.30 17.49
C LEU A 37 1.61 -3.03 16.52
N VAL A 38 1.50 -2.52 15.30
CA VAL A 38 0.66 -3.15 14.27
C VAL A 38 1.25 -4.48 13.82
N TYR A 39 2.57 -4.55 13.63
CA TYR A 39 3.21 -5.80 13.22
C TYR A 39 3.09 -6.88 14.28
N GLU A 40 3.29 -6.53 15.55
CA GLU A 40 3.12 -7.44 16.67
C GLU A 40 1.69 -7.99 16.71
N ALA A 41 0.68 -7.11 16.73
CA ALA A 41 -0.71 -7.54 16.74
C ALA A 41 -1.09 -8.37 15.50
N TRP A 42 -0.58 -7.99 14.33
CA TRP A 42 -0.86 -8.69 13.07
C TRP A 42 -0.24 -10.08 13.03
N PHE A 43 1.07 -10.20 13.29
CA PHE A 43 1.79 -11.47 13.21
C PHE A 43 1.47 -12.39 14.38
N HIS A 44 1.00 -11.85 15.51
CA HIS A 44 0.41 -12.66 16.58
C HIS A 44 -0.92 -13.29 16.16
N ALA A 45 -1.80 -12.54 15.48
CA ALA A 45 -3.09 -13.05 15.01
C ALA A 45 -2.95 -13.94 13.76
N PHE A 46 -1.98 -13.64 12.89
CA PHE A 46 -1.75 -14.31 11.61
C PHE A 46 -0.26 -14.60 11.41
N PRO A 47 0.27 -15.66 12.06
CA PRO A 47 1.66 -16.03 11.91
C PRO A 47 1.95 -16.47 10.47
N GLU A 48 2.95 -15.86 9.84
CA GLU A 48 3.34 -16.20 8.46
C GLU A 48 3.93 -17.62 8.37
N GLU A 49 4.47 -18.14 9.47
CA GLU A 49 4.94 -19.53 9.58
C GLU A 49 3.83 -20.52 9.28
N ALA A 50 2.66 -20.32 9.90
CA ALA A 50 1.51 -21.18 9.68
C ALA A 50 0.99 -21.07 8.24
N GLN A 51 1.15 -19.90 7.61
CA GLN A 51 0.75 -19.71 6.22
C GLN A 51 1.70 -20.40 5.23
N LEU A 52 3.00 -20.48 5.55
CA LEU A 52 4.00 -21.16 4.72
C LEU A 52 4.19 -22.64 5.08
N GLY A 53 3.59 -23.11 6.19
CA GLY A 53 3.79 -24.46 6.69
C GLY A 53 5.20 -24.71 7.23
N ILE A 54 5.89 -23.64 7.66
CA ILE A 54 7.27 -23.70 8.14
C ILE A 54 7.26 -23.77 9.66
N ASP A 55 7.89 -24.80 10.23
CA ASP A 55 8.22 -24.83 11.65
C ASP A 55 9.59 -24.18 11.87
N LYS A 56 9.63 -23.06 12.62
CA LYS A 56 10.87 -22.34 12.94
C LYS A 56 11.92 -23.23 13.60
N ALA A 57 11.51 -24.25 14.35
CA ALA A 57 12.43 -25.11 15.08
C ALA A 57 13.25 -26.02 14.15
N THR A 58 12.68 -26.42 13.01
CA THR A 58 13.28 -27.34 12.05
C THR A 58 13.58 -26.70 10.70
N ALA A 59 13.31 -25.40 10.58
CA ALA A 59 13.44 -24.68 9.32
C ALA A 59 14.90 -24.67 8.82
N THR A 60 15.05 -24.99 7.54
CA THR A 60 16.30 -24.79 6.80
C THR A 60 16.60 -23.30 6.63
N VAL A 61 17.84 -22.95 6.30
CA VAL A 61 18.25 -21.56 6.03
C VAL A 61 17.40 -20.94 4.91
N GLU A 62 17.09 -21.73 3.86
CA GLU A 62 16.27 -21.28 2.74
C GLU A 62 14.82 -20.99 3.15
N GLU A 63 14.25 -21.82 4.02
CA GLU A 63 12.90 -21.61 4.57
C GLU A 63 12.83 -20.39 5.49
N LEU A 64 13.87 -20.16 6.31
CA LEU A 64 13.97 -18.96 7.13
C LEU A 64 14.07 -17.70 6.27
N ASP A 65 14.80 -17.75 5.16
CA ASP A 65 14.87 -16.65 4.19
C ASP A 65 13.52 -16.44 3.47
N ALA A 66 12.81 -17.51 3.13
CA ALA A 66 11.47 -17.43 2.56
C ALA A 66 10.48 -16.78 3.55
N LEU A 67 10.53 -17.18 4.83
CA LEU A 67 9.73 -16.60 5.91
C LEU A 67 10.04 -15.11 6.09
N ARG A 68 11.32 -14.73 6.08
CA ARG A 68 11.75 -13.33 6.17
C ARG A 68 11.19 -12.51 5.01
N ARG A 69 11.31 -13.02 3.78
CA ARG A 69 10.79 -12.35 2.57
C ARG A 69 9.27 -12.21 2.62
N ALA A 70 8.54 -13.24 3.05
CA ALA A 70 7.09 -13.19 3.22
C ALA A 70 6.67 -12.15 4.27
N THR A 71 7.36 -12.12 5.40
CA THR A 71 7.15 -11.15 6.48
C THR A 71 7.37 -9.71 5.98
N GLU A 72 8.48 -9.43 5.30
CA GLU A 72 8.76 -8.10 4.74
C GLU A 72 7.75 -7.69 3.67
N LYS A 73 7.35 -8.63 2.80
CA LYS A 73 6.30 -8.40 1.82
C LYS A 73 4.98 -8.01 2.50
N ARG A 74 4.61 -8.71 3.58
CA ARG A 74 3.39 -8.41 4.35
C ARG A 74 3.44 -7.04 5.01
N LYS A 75 4.57 -6.68 5.64
CA LYS A 75 4.79 -5.34 6.21
C LYS A 75 4.57 -4.26 5.14
N GLY A 76 5.15 -4.43 3.95
CA GLY A 76 4.96 -3.51 2.83
C GLY A 76 3.49 -3.39 2.40
N GLN A 77 2.77 -4.51 2.31
CA GLN A 77 1.34 -4.53 1.99
C GLN A 77 0.49 -3.78 3.04
N LEU A 78 0.77 -3.98 4.33
CA LEU A 78 0.11 -3.26 5.42
C LEU A 78 0.37 -1.75 5.31
N GLN A 79 1.62 -1.34 5.10
CA GLN A 79 1.96 0.08 4.92
C GLN A 79 1.20 0.72 3.76
N ILE A 80 1.18 0.04 2.61
CA ILE A 80 0.45 0.49 1.42
C ILE A 80 -1.05 0.60 1.73
N TRP A 81 -1.61 -0.37 2.44
CA TRP A 81 -3.01 -0.37 2.83
C TRP A 81 -3.37 0.85 3.68
N PHE A 82 -2.62 1.13 4.77
CA PHE A 82 -2.87 2.29 5.64
C PHE A 82 -2.76 3.60 4.87
N ARG A 83 -1.73 3.73 4.01
CA ARG A 83 -1.56 4.90 3.15
C ARG A 83 -2.75 5.10 2.20
N ASN A 84 -3.20 4.02 1.57
CA ASN A 84 -4.34 4.06 0.65
C ASN A 84 -5.65 4.36 1.39
N GLN A 85 -5.81 3.83 2.60
CA GLN A 85 -7.00 4.08 3.40
C GLN A 85 -7.13 5.55 3.77
N ARG A 86 -6.02 6.20 4.13
CA ARG A 86 -5.98 7.66 4.35
C ARG A 86 -6.34 8.46 3.10
N ALA A 87 -5.79 8.08 1.95
CA ALA A 87 -6.09 8.76 0.69
C ALA A 87 -7.59 8.65 0.35
N LYS A 88 -8.23 7.52 0.67
CA LYS A 88 -9.67 7.34 0.49
C LYS A 88 -10.49 8.19 1.45
N THR A 89 -10.16 8.25 2.74
CA THR A 89 -10.87 9.12 3.69
C THR A 89 -10.72 10.60 3.34
N ALA A 90 -9.52 11.03 2.92
CA ALA A 90 -9.31 12.41 2.46
C ALA A 90 -10.14 12.76 1.22
N ARG A 91 -10.23 11.85 0.25
CA ARG A 91 -11.06 12.04 -0.95
C ARG A 91 -12.55 12.04 -0.65
N ALA A 92 -13.01 11.20 0.28
CA ALA A 92 -14.38 11.19 0.73
C ALA A 92 -14.77 12.53 1.38
N ALA A 93 -13.89 13.09 2.22
CA ALA A 93 -14.09 14.41 2.84
C ALA A 93 -14.05 15.58 1.85
N GLY A 94 -13.26 15.48 0.78
CA GLY A 94 -13.22 16.49 -0.29
C GLY A 94 -14.43 16.45 -1.23
N HIS A 95 -15.17 15.35 -1.28
CA HIS A 95 -16.38 15.22 -2.12
C HIS A 95 -17.64 15.80 -1.48
N THR A 96 -17.62 16.12 -0.18
CA THR A 96 -18.78 16.68 0.53
C THR A 96 -18.88 18.21 0.46
N THR A 97 -17.93 18.90 -0.18
CA THR A 97 -17.82 20.38 -0.14
C THR A 97 -18.00 21.09 -1.48
N THR A 98 -18.74 20.52 -2.44
CA THR A 98 -19.19 21.31 -3.62
C THR A 98 -20.50 20.78 -4.20
N LEU A 99 -21.60 21.00 -3.50
CA LEU A 99 -22.94 21.05 -4.08
C LEU A 99 -23.67 22.27 -3.52
N SER A 100 -23.21 23.46 -3.91
CA SER A 100 -23.98 24.69 -3.75
C SER A 100 -23.56 25.70 -4.82
N ASN A 101 -24.43 25.81 -5.83
CA ASN A 101 -24.71 26.93 -6.73
C ASN A 101 -23.56 27.60 -7.49
N THR A 102 -23.42 27.27 -8.78
CA THR A 102 -23.36 28.29 -9.85
C THR A 102 -24.03 27.77 -11.12
N THR A 103 -25.10 28.46 -11.48
CA THR A 103 -25.90 28.30 -12.69
C THR A 103 -25.12 28.80 -13.91
N LEU A 104 -25.10 27.97 -14.96
CA LEU A 104 -24.88 28.30 -16.38
C LEU A 104 -23.56 29.01 -16.78
N THR A 105 -22.67 28.26 -17.43
CA THR A 105 -22.04 28.68 -18.70
C THR A 105 -21.39 27.48 -19.40
N SER A 106 -21.85 27.21 -20.63
CA SER A 106 -21.12 26.60 -21.76
C SER A 106 -20.32 25.32 -21.50
N ALA A 107 -20.84 24.15 -21.85
CA ALA A 107 -20.70 23.53 -23.18
C ALA A 107 -19.26 23.11 -23.52
N LEU A 108 -19.15 21.84 -23.96
CA LEU A 108 -18.01 21.17 -24.59
C LEU A 108 -16.90 20.73 -23.63
N PHE A 109 -16.86 19.44 -23.29
CA PHE A 109 -15.69 18.56 -23.41
C PHE A 109 -16.10 17.14 -23.01
N THR A 110 -16.83 16.46 -23.90
CA THR A 110 -16.89 14.99 -23.90
C THR A 110 -15.54 14.46 -24.38
N GLY A 111 -14.63 14.20 -23.45
CA GLY A 111 -13.32 13.63 -23.75
C GLY A 111 -12.94 12.57 -22.72
N LYS A 112 -13.16 11.30 -23.06
CA LYS A 112 -12.61 10.15 -22.30
C LYS A 112 -11.10 10.34 -22.13
N SER A 113 -10.65 10.67 -20.92
CA SER A 113 -9.23 10.70 -20.59
C SER A 113 -8.68 9.27 -20.54
N LYS A 114 -8.22 8.76 -21.69
CA LYS A 114 -7.30 7.62 -21.73
C LYS A 114 -5.95 8.14 -21.21
N ARG A 115 -5.54 7.70 -20.02
CA ARG A 115 -4.15 7.89 -19.55
C ARG A 115 -3.20 7.20 -20.54
N SER A 116 -2.62 7.98 -21.45
CA SER A 116 -1.47 7.55 -22.24
C SER A 116 -0.24 7.58 -21.33
N ARG A 117 0.33 6.40 -21.09
CA ARG A 117 1.61 6.26 -20.41
C ARG A 117 2.68 6.63 -21.43
N ILE A 118 3.18 7.87 -21.37
CA ILE A 118 4.27 8.33 -22.24
C ILE A 118 5.51 7.50 -21.88
N HIS A 119 5.83 6.54 -22.74
CA HIS A 119 7.09 5.79 -22.72
C HIS A 119 8.19 6.73 -23.20
N LYS A 120 9.03 7.23 -22.30
CA LYS A 120 10.26 7.92 -22.70
C LYS A 120 11.27 6.85 -23.13
N PRO A 121 11.71 6.79 -24.40
CA PRO A 121 12.81 5.92 -24.78
C PRO A 121 14.06 6.37 -24.02
N ILE A 122 14.73 5.41 -23.39
CA ILE A 122 16.07 5.58 -22.83
C ILE A 122 17.00 5.72 -24.04
N GLU A 123 17.54 6.93 -24.26
CA GLU A 123 18.67 7.11 -25.17
C GLU A 123 19.90 6.48 -24.51
N ALA A 124 20.12 5.21 -24.83
CA ALA A 124 21.38 4.53 -24.57
C ALA A 124 22.41 5.09 -25.55
N TRP A 125 23.24 6.02 -25.09
CA TRP A 125 24.44 6.42 -25.82
C TRP A 125 25.43 5.24 -25.83
N TYR A 126 25.37 4.45 -26.90
CA TYR A 126 26.47 3.55 -27.26
C TYR A 126 27.60 4.41 -27.84
N LEU A 127 28.58 4.75 -27.01
CA LEU A 127 29.88 5.22 -27.49
C LEU A 127 30.70 3.98 -27.88
N ILE A 128 30.40 3.46 -29.08
CA ILE A 128 31.26 2.50 -29.77
C ILE A 128 32.43 3.27 -30.36
N GLN A 129 33.61 2.75 -30.07
CA GLN A 129 34.91 3.13 -30.62
C GLN A 129 34.90 3.04 -32.15
N ASP A 130 35.59 3.97 -32.81
CA ASP A 130 36.32 3.73 -34.06
C ASP A 130 37.44 4.79 -34.12
N LEU A 131 38.69 4.35 -34.01
CA LEU A 131 39.65 4.24 -35.12
C LEU A 131 40.15 5.62 -35.60
N ILE A 132 41.37 5.99 -35.15
CA ILE A 132 42.58 6.22 -35.96
C ILE A 132 43.77 6.31 -35.00
#